data_AF-A0A9E7A7S4-F1
#
_entry.id   AF-A0A9E7A7S4-F1
#
_cell.length_a   1.000
_cell.length_b   1.000
_cell.length_c   1.000
_cell.angle_alpha   90.00
_cell.angle_beta   90.00
_cell.angle_gamma   90.00
#
_symmetry.space_group_name_H-M   'P 1'
#
loop_
_entity.id
_entity.type
_entity.pdbx_description
1 polymer ?
#
loop_
_entity_poly.entity_id
_entity_poly.type
_entity_poly.pdbx_seq_one_letter_code
_entity_poly.pdbx_strand_id
1 'polypeptide(L)'
;MTILLAILALLGPPLVHGLGLGHGQVLWLLPFLALQVGLVVAHGRGFWLCIWPLATAGAILAALLLGVDARLAVLVTAGVSHAAFFAALGLGLAAAMRGGRTDPITRLAERLDPHWRPEMASYTRAVARAWVSFFLAQCVISALLALTAPRAVWSLFVNVLDLPLVIAMFIGEYIMRRHRFPDHPHIGVMGVVRALREGRLW
;
A
#
# COMPACT_ATOMS: atom_id res chain seq x y z
N MET A 1 -12.21 2.64 -5.42
CA MET A 1 -10.98 2.57 -6.25
C MET A 1 -9.71 2.53 -5.42
N THR A 2 -9.51 3.35 -4.38
CA THR A 2 -8.30 3.32 -3.52
C THR A 2 -8.05 1.99 -2.79
N ILE A 3 -9.09 1.34 -2.27
CA ILE A 3 -8.96 0.02 -1.61
C ILE A 3 -8.61 -1.08 -2.62
N LEU A 4 -9.23 -1.05 -3.80
CA LEU A 4 -8.94 -1.98 -4.89
C LEU A 4 -7.52 -1.78 -5.43
N LEU A 5 -7.06 -0.52 -5.52
CA LEU A 5 -5.69 -0.14 -5.83
C LEU A 5 -4.69 -0.70 -4.82
N ALA A 6 -4.97 -0.57 -3.52
CA ALA A 6 -4.12 -1.11 -2.47
C ALA A 6 -4.05 -2.64 -2.52
N ILE A 7 -5.18 -3.33 -2.68
CA ILE A 7 -5.22 -4.79 -2.78
C ILE A 7 -4.48 -5.28 -4.02
N LEU A 8 -4.72 -4.69 -5.19
CA LEU A 8 -4.03 -5.05 -6.43
C LEU A 8 -2.53 -4.73 -6.38
N ALA A 9 -2.14 -3.64 -5.70
CA ALA A 9 -0.74 -3.29 -5.48
C ALA A 9 -0.03 -4.28 -4.56
N LEU A 10 -0.69 -4.72 -3.49
CA LEU A 10 -0.15 -5.74 -2.57
C LEU A 10 -0.07 -7.14 -3.19
N LEU A 11 -0.90 -7.46 -4.18
CA LEU A 11 -0.85 -8.73 -4.92
C LEU A 11 0.15 -8.73 -6.09
N GLY A 12 0.64 -7.55 -6.48
CA GLY A 12 1.59 -7.40 -7.58
C GLY A 12 2.91 -8.17 -7.39
N PRO A 13 3.62 -8.01 -6.26
CA PRO A 13 4.89 -8.69 -6.00
C PRO A 13 4.86 -10.23 -6.09
N PRO A 14 3.89 -10.97 -5.50
CA PRO A 14 3.85 -12.43 -5.64
C PRO A 14 3.51 -12.91 -7.07
N LEU A 15 2.65 -12.19 -7.81
CA LEU A 15 2.39 -12.47 -9.23
C LEU A 15 3.64 -12.27 -10.08
N VAL A 16 4.40 -11.22 -9.78
CA VAL A 16 5.65 -10.87 -10.43
C VAL A 16 6.78 -11.83 -10.09
N HIS A 17 6.88 -12.27 -8.84
CA HIS A 17 7.90 -13.21 -8.40
C HIS A 17 7.72 -14.57 -9.10
N GLY A 18 6.48 -15.03 -9.25
CA GLY A 18 6.14 -16.24 -9.99
C GLY A 18 6.41 -16.13 -11.49
N LEU A 19 6.05 -15.01 -12.12
CA LEU A 19 6.24 -14.81 -13.57
C LEU A 19 7.70 -14.47 -13.94
N GLY A 20 8.39 -13.64 -13.16
CA GLY A 20 9.73 -13.14 -13.46
C GLY A 20 10.84 -14.15 -13.26
N LEU A 21 10.78 -14.97 -12.20
CA LEU A 21 11.76 -16.04 -11.98
C LEU A 21 11.59 -17.21 -12.95
N GLY A 22 10.37 -17.43 -13.47
CA GLY A 22 10.08 -18.50 -14.43
C GLY A 22 10.74 -18.31 -15.80
N HIS A 23 10.99 -17.05 -16.20
CA HIS A 23 11.51 -16.73 -17.53
C HIS A 23 12.94 -16.17 -17.55
N GLY A 24 13.52 -15.85 -16.39
CA GLY A 24 14.92 -15.47 -16.28
C GLY A 24 15.30 -14.15 -16.96
N GLN A 25 14.35 -13.21 -17.13
CA GLN A 25 14.61 -11.88 -17.70
C GLN A 25 13.82 -10.77 -16.99
N VAL A 26 14.46 -9.62 -16.77
CA VAL A 26 13.84 -8.45 -16.10
C VAL A 26 12.71 -7.80 -16.92
N LEU A 27 12.66 -8.03 -18.24
CA LEU A 27 11.60 -7.50 -19.11
C LEU A 27 10.21 -8.06 -18.78
N TRP A 28 10.13 -9.21 -18.10
CA TRP A 28 8.86 -9.76 -17.62
C TRP A 28 8.23 -8.94 -16.49
N LEU A 29 8.90 -7.89 -16.03
CA LEU A 29 8.35 -6.90 -15.11
C LEU A 29 7.54 -5.81 -15.82
N LEU A 30 7.57 -5.73 -17.16
CA LEU A 30 6.82 -4.72 -17.93
C LEU A 30 5.29 -4.81 -17.75
N PRO A 31 4.64 -5.99 -17.70
CA PRO A 31 3.21 -6.08 -17.39
C PRO A 31 2.86 -5.53 -16.01
N PHE A 32 3.75 -5.75 -15.03
CA PHE A 32 3.58 -5.20 -13.69
C PHE A 32 3.74 -3.67 -13.67
N LEU A 33 4.75 -3.15 -14.36
CA LEU A 33 4.90 -1.70 -14.54
C LEU A 33 3.68 -1.09 -15.25
N ALA A 34 3.17 -1.75 -16.30
CA ALA A 34 1.96 -1.31 -17.01
C ALA A 34 0.73 -1.30 -16.08
N LEU A 35 0.58 -2.32 -15.23
CA LEU A 35 -0.45 -2.35 -14.21
C LEU A 35 -0.32 -1.18 -13.24
N GLN A 36 0.88 -0.92 -12.70
CA GLN A 36 1.13 0.21 -11.80
C GLN A 36 0.74 1.54 -12.45
N VAL A 37 1.15 1.77 -13.70
CA VAL A 37 0.82 2.98 -14.46
C VAL A 37 -0.69 3.09 -14.67
N GLY A 38 -1.35 2.03 -15.14
CA GLY A 38 -2.80 2.01 -15.35
C GLY A 38 -3.58 2.30 -14.07
N LEU A 39 -3.13 1.75 -12.94
CA LEU A 39 -3.68 1.98 -11.61
C LEU A 39 -3.52 3.45 -11.16
N VAL A 40 -2.34 4.06 -11.36
CA VAL A 40 -2.10 5.49 -11.03
C VAL A 40 -2.93 6.42 -11.92
N VAL A 41 -2.98 6.16 -13.24
CA VAL A 41 -3.78 6.93 -14.20
C VAL A 41 -5.27 6.84 -13.86
N ALA A 42 -5.78 5.64 -13.59
CA ALA A 42 -7.17 5.43 -13.18
C ALA A 42 -7.51 6.17 -11.87
N HIS A 43 -6.54 6.29 -10.94
CA HIS A 43 -6.76 7.01 -9.70
C HIS A 43 -6.93 8.53 -9.90
N GLY A 44 -6.27 9.12 -10.90
CA GLY A 44 -6.51 10.48 -11.40
C GLY A 44 -6.24 11.66 -10.46
N ARG A 45 -5.86 11.43 -9.19
CA ARG A 45 -5.78 12.51 -8.17
C ARG A 45 -4.54 12.52 -7.27
N GLY A 46 -3.57 11.63 -7.47
CA GLY A 46 -2.41 11.50 -6.59
C GLY A 46 -1.09 11.48 -7.35
N PHE A 47 -0.56 12.65 -7.73
CA PHE A 47 0.73 12.75 -8.44
C PHE A 47 1.89 12.14 -7.64
N TRP A 48 1.80 12.13 -6.31
CA TRP A 48 2.80 11.51 -5.44
C TRP A 48 2.85 9.98 -5.59
N LEU A 49 1.75 9.33 -6.02
CA LEU A 49 1.75 7.89 -6.27
C LEU A 49 2.54 7.52 -7.52
N CYS A 50 2.88 8.49 -8.39
CA CYS A 50 3.74 8.25 -9.55
C CYS A 50 5.16 7.81 -9.15
N ILE A 51 5.61 8.10 -7.92
CA ILE A 51 6.93 7.67 -7.45
C ILE A 51 7.10 6.15 -7.51
N TRP A 52 6.01 5.39 -7.34
CA TRP A 52 6.02 3.93 -7.35
C TRP A 52 6.32 3.33 -8.74
N PRO A 53 5.55 3.62 -9.80
CA PRO A 53 5.89 3.15 -11.15
C PRO A 53 7.20 3.76 -11.67
N LEU A 54 7.53 5.00 -11.31
CA LEU A 54 8.79 5.62 -11.73
C LEU A 54 10.02 4.92 -11.13
N ALA A 55 9.97 4.57 -9.84
CA ALA A 55 11.04 3.82 -9.19
C ALA A 55 11.19 2.42 -9.80
N THR A 56 10.07 1.75 -10.09
CA THR A 56 10.06 0.44 -10.76
C THR A 56 10.66 0.52 -12.16
N ALA A 57 10.24 1.50 -12.97
CA ALA A 57 10.78 1.72 -14.32
C ALA A 57 12.27 2.05 -14.29
N GLY A 58 12.70 2.91 -13.37
CA GLY A 58 14.11 3.26 -13.17
C GLY A 58 14.97 2.04 -12.82
N ALA A 59 14.49 1.15 -11.94
CA ALA A 59 15.19 -0.07 -11.59
C ALA A 59 15.31 -1.05 -12.78
N ILE A 60 14.24 -1.23 -13.57
CA ILE A 60 14.28 -2.05 -14.79
C ILE A 60 15.30 -1.48 -15.79
N LEU A 61 15.26 -0.17 -16.05
CA LEU A 61 16.17 0.48 -16.99
C LEU A 61 17.62 0.38 -16.53
N ALA A 62 17.90 0.64 -15.25
CA ALA A 62 19.24 0.51 -14.69
C ALA A 62 19.77 -0.92 -14.82
N ALA A 63 18.94 -1.94 -14.53
CA ALA A 63 19.34 -3.33 -14.69
C ALA A 63 19.70 -3.69 -16.14
N LEU A 64 18.95 -3.19 -17.12
CA LEU A 64 19.24 -3.39 -18.54
C LEU A 64 20.53 -2.71 -18.97
N LEU A 65 20.72 -1.44 -18.59
CA LEU A 65 21.90 -0.65 -18.97
C LEU A 65 23.20 -1.17 -18.36
N LEU A 66 23.13 -1.69 -17.14
CA LEU A 66 24.28 -2.22 -16.41
C LEU A 66 24.54 -3.71 -16.68
N GLY A 67 23.71 -4.37 -17.49
CA GLY A 67 23.85 -5.80 -17.79
C GLY A 67 23.75 -6.68 -16.54
N VAL A 68 22.93 -6.29 -15.56
CA VAL A 68 22.80 -7.01 -14.29
C VAL A 68 22.17 -8.38 -14.55
N ASP A 69 22.69 -9.41 -13.87
CA ASP A 69 22.08 -10.74 -13.86
C ASP A 69 20.57 -10.66 -13.60
N ALA A 70 19.79 -11.40 -14.39
CA ALA A 70 18.34 -11.28 -14.37
C ALA A 70 17.72 -11.62 -13.01
N ARG A 71 18.30 -12.56 -12.25
CA ARG A 71 17.79 -12.91 -10.91
C ARG A 71 18.02 -11.76 -9.95
N LEU A 72 19.21 -11.17 -9.97
CA LEU A 72 19.52 -10.01 -9.15
C LEU A 72 18.66 -8.80 -9.54
N ALA A 73 18.48 -8.54 -10.84
CA ALA A 73 17.65 -7.47 -11.36
C ALA A 73 16.18 -7.58 -10.90
N VAL A 74 15.61 -8.79 -10.93
CA VAL A 74 14.24 -9.06 -10.44
C VAL A 74 14.13 -8.80 -8.94
N LEU A 75 15.10 -9.26 -8.15
CA LEU A 75 15.11 -9.03 -6.70
C LEU A 75 15.21 -7.53 -6.37
N VAL A 76 16.18 -6.82 -6.96
CA VAL A 76 16.35 -5.38 -6.71
C VAL A 76 15.12 -4.60 -7.12
N THR A 77 14.54 -4.90 -8.28
CA THR A 77 13.33 -4.22 -8.76
C THR A 77 12.14 -4.47 -7.82
N ALA A 78 11.96 -5.70 -7.33
CA ALA A 78 10.91 -6.01 -6.36
C ALA A 78 11.08 -5.20 -5.06
N GLY A 79 12.32 -5.12 -4.55
CA GLY A 79 12.64 -4.35 -3.35
C GLY A 79 12.44 -2.85 -3.51
N VAL A 80 12.90 -2.28 -4.62
CA VAL A 80 12.72 -0.85 -4.95
C VAL A 80 11.24 -0.52 -5.11
N SER A 81 10.49 -1.36 -5.83
CA SER A 81 9.04 -1.19 -5.99
C SER A 81 8.31 -1.24 -4.64
N HIS A 82 8.63 -2.21 -3.79
CA HIS A 82 8.08 -2.35 -2.43
C HIS A 82 8.33 -1.09 -1.60
N ALA A 83 9.58 -0.67 -1.50
CA ALA A 83 9.96 0.53 -0.74
C ALA A 83 9.29 1.78 -1.30
N ALA A 84 9.24 1.96 -2.62
CA ALA A 84 8.62 3.11 -3.24
C ALA A 84 7.10 3.15 -3.00
N PHE A 85 6.41 2.00 -3.05
CA PHE A 85 4.99 1.92 -2.75
C PHE A 85 4.67 2.34 -1.31
N PHE A 86 5.33 1.72 -0.33
CA PHE A 86 5.10 2.02 1.08
C PHE A 86 5.54 3.45 1.45
N ALA A 87 6.66 3.93 0.89
CA ALA A 87 7.08 5.32 1.07
C ALA A 87 6.06 6.30 0.47
N ALA A 88 5.52 6.04 -0.72
CA ALA A 88 4.49 6.89 -1.34
C ALA A 88 3.25 7.01 -0.47
N LEU A 89 2.77 5.89 0.08
CA LEU A 89 1.62 5.85 0.98
C LEU A 89 1.91 6.58 2.29
N GLY A 90 3.04 6.26 2.95
CA GLY A 90 3.43 6.86 4.22
C GLY A 90 3.64 8.37 4.12
N LEU A 91 4.42 8.82 3.14
CA LEU A 91 4.71 10.24 2.93
C LEU A 91 3.47 11.01 2.48
N GLY A 92 2.66 10.43 1.59
CA GLY A 92 1.40 11.04 1.14
C GLY A 92 0.42 11.24 2.30
N LEU A 93 0.24 10.21 3.14
CA LEU A 93 -0.62 10.28 4.32
C LEU A 93 -0.05 11.28 5.35
N ALA A 94 1.24 11.21 5.65
CA ALA A 94 1.89 12.14 6.59
C ALA A 94 1.86 13.60 6.11
N ALA A 95 1.99 13.85 4.81
CA ALA A 95 1.84 15.18 4.23
C ALA A 95 0.40 15.68 4.37
N ALA A 96 -0.60 14.82 4.13
CA ALA A 96 -2.00 15.18 4.27
C ALA A 96 -2.38 15.54 5.72
N MET A 97 -1.73 14.92 6.71
CA MET A 97 -1.91 15.24 8.14
C MET A 97 -1.29 16.58 8.56
N ARG A 98 -0.20 17.02 7.90
CA ARG A 98 0.52 18.26 8.26
C ARG A 98 -0.21 19.55 7.84
N GLY A 99 -1.05 19.49 6.81
CA GLY A 99 -1.68 20.68 6.23
C GLY A 99 -2.85 21.31 7.02
N GLY A 100 -3.07 20.93 8.28
CA GLY A 100 -4.22 21.39 9.10
C GLY A 100 -5.60 20.96 8.57
N ARG A 101 -5.64 20.22 7.46
CA ARG A 101 -6.86 19.69 6.82
C ARG A 101 -7.22 18.35 7.46
N THR A 102 -8.49 17.95 7.34
CA THR A 102 -8.92 16.58 7.68
C THR A 102 -8.12 15.58 6.86
N ASP A 103 -7.45 14.63 7.53
CA ASP A 103 -6.64 13.63 6.86
C ASP A 103 -7.53 12.66 6.04
N PRO A 104 -6.97 11.96 5.04
CA PRO A 104 -7.74 11.10 4.14
C PRO A 104 -8.51 9.99 4.87
N ILE A 105 -7.99 9.47 5.99
CA ILE A 105 -8.65 8.42 6.76
C ILE A 105 -9.85 8.99 7.52
N THR A 106 -9.68 10.13 8.18
CA THR A 106 -10.80 10.85 8.83
C THR A 106 -11.89 11.20 7.83
N ARG A 107 -11.54 11.77 6.67
CA ARG A 107 -12.52 12.09 5.61
C ARG A 107 -13.24 10.86 5.10
N LEU A 108 -12.52 9.76 4.92
CA LEU A 108 -13.11 8.52 4.45
C LEU A 108 -14.08 7.96 5.50
N ALA A 109 -13.69 7.96 6.78
CA ALA A 109 -14.55 7.52 7.88
C ALA A 109 -15.81 8.38 7.98
N GLU A 110 -15.69 9.71 7.90
CA GLU A 110 -16.81 10.65 7.94
C GLU A 110 -17.78 10.47 6.76
N ARG A 111 -17.27 10.16 5.56
CA ARG A 111 -18.12 9.85 4.39
C ARG A 111 -18.79 8.49 4.48
N LEU A 112 -18.08 7.50 5.01
CA LEU A 112 -18.55 6.12 5.07
C LEU A 112 -19.55 5.90 6.19
N ASP A 113 -19.42 6.63 7.30
CA ASP A 113 -20.17 6.44 8.53
C ASP A 113 -21.34 7.41 8.68
N PRO A 114 -22.60 6.95 8.47
CA PRO A 114 -23.77 7.80 8.64
C PRO A 114 -23.96 8.29 10.07
N HIS A 115 -23.33 7.64 11.06
CA HIS A 115 -23.46 7.97 12.48
C HIS A 115 -22.23 8.71 13.01
N TRP A 116 -21.37 9.24 12.11
CA TRP A 116 -20.14 9.94 12.45
C TRP A 116 -20.31 10.98 13.57
N ARG A 117 -19.39 10.96 14.54
CA ARG A 117 -19.34 11.92 15.64
C ARG A 117 -18.02 12.70 15.61
N PRO A 118 -18.02 14.02 15.87
CA PRO A 118 -16.79 14.84 15.86
C PRO A 118 -15.67 14.30 16.77
N GLU A 119 -16.02 13.65 17.88
CA GLU A 119 -15.09 13.03 18.82
C GLU A 119 -14.22 11.93 18.17
N MET A 120 -14.75 11.24 17.15
CA MET A 120 -14.07 10.18 16.41
C MET A 120 -12.93 10.73 15.55
N ALA A 121 -12.90 12.04 15.25
CA ALA A 121 -11.82 12.65 14.47
C ALA A 121 -10.45 12.53 15.16
N SER A 122 -10.42 12.58 16.50
CA SER A 122 -9.19 12.38 17.26
C SER A 122 -8.68 10.93 17.17
N TYR A 123 -9.61 9.97 17.17
CA TYR A 123 -9.34 8.55 17.01
C TYR A 123 -8.85 8.22 15.59
N THR A 124 -9.52 8.70 14.55
CA THR A 124 -9.12 8.44 13.16
C THR A 124 -7.77 9.08 12.83
N ARG A 125 -7.42 10.21 13.44
CA ARG A 125 -6.06 10.76 13.39
C ARG A 125 -5.02 9.85 14.07
N ALA A 126 -5.35 9.20 15.19
CA ALA A 126 -4.47 8.21 15.80
C ALA A 126 -4.29 6.99 14.90
N VAL A 127 -5.37 6.51 14.27
CA VAL A 127 -5.33 5.45 13.26
C VAL A 127 -4.45 5.85 12.07
N ALA A 128 -4.56 7.09 11.57
CA ALA A 128 -3.68 7.59 10.51
C ALA A 128 -2.20 7.59 10.90
N ARG A 129 -1.86 7.99 12.13
CA ARG A 129 -0.48 7.87 12.65
C ARG A 129 0.00 6.42 12.71
N ALA A 130 -0.87 5.49 13.11
CA ALA A 130 -0.53 4.07 13.13
C ALA A 130 -0.24 3.54 11.71
N TRP A 131 -1.03 3.93 10.71
CA TRP A 131 -0.77 3.60 9.30
C TRP A 131 0.54 4.18 8.78
N VAL A 132 0.84 5.45 9.06
CA VAL A 132 2.13 6.07 8.70
C VAL A 132 3.29 5.29 9.33
N SER A 133 3.18 4.95 10.61
CA SER A 133 4.20 4.20 11.34
C SER A 133 4.40 2.80 10.76
N PHE A 134 3.30 2.13 10.40
CA PHE A 134 3.33 0.84 9.73
C PHE A 134 4.05 0.90 8.38
N PHE A 135 3.70 1.87 7.53
CA PHE A 135 4.36 2.03 6.22
C PHE A 135 5.85 2.35 6.35
N LEU A 136 6.23 3.16 7.33
CA LEU A 136 7.64 3.42 7.62
C LEU A 136 8.36 2.16 8.11
N ALA A 137 7.72 1.40 9.01
CA ALA A 137 8.27 0.14 9.51
C ALA A 137 8.46 -0.88 8.38
N GLN A 138 7.55 -0.95 7.41
CA GLN A 138 7.71 -1.80 6.22
C GLN A 138 9.00 -1.47 5.45
N CYS A 139 9.26 -0.19 5.19
CA CYS A 139 10.48 0.24 4.51
C CYS A 139 11.74 -0.08 5.32
N VAL A 140 11.74 0.23 6.63
CA VAL A 140 12.89 0.03 7.51
C VAL A 140 13.21 -1.46 7.68
N ILE A 141 12.20 -2.29 7.94
CA ILE A 141 12.36 -3.74 8.12
C ILE A 141 12.81 -4.38 6.81
N SER A 142 12.21 -4.00 5.67
CA SER A 142 12.63 -4.49 4.35
C SER A 142 14.09 -4.15 4.08
N ALA A 143 14.53 -2.91 4.34
CA ALA A 143 15.91 -2.51 4.16
C ALA A 143 16.88 -3.26 5.10
N LEU A 144 16.51 -3.43 6.37
CA LEU A 144 17.31 -4.18 7.33
C LEU A 144 17.48 -5.64 6.89
N LEU A 145 16.38 -6.31 6.55
CA LEU A 145 16.40 -7.69 6.06
C LEU A 145 17.19 -7.84 4.76
N ALA A 146 17.13 -6.85 3.86
CA ALA A 146 17.93 -6.86 2.63
C ALA A 146 19.44 -6.84 2.91
N LEU A 147 19.85 -6.17 4.00
CA LEU A 147 21.25 -6.00 4.38
C LEU A 147 21.78 -7.14 5.26
N THR A 148 20.93 -7.72 6.14
CA THR A 148 21.40 -8.62 7.20
C THR A 148 20.86 -10.04 7.10
N ALA A 149 19.79 -10.29 6.33
CA ALA A 149 19.12 -11.60 6.30
C ALA A 149 19.40 -12.37 5.00
N PRO A 150 19.24 -13.71 5.00
CA PRO A 150 19.26 -14.49 3.77
C PRO A 150 18.20 -14.01 2.79
N ARG A 151 18.52 -14.05 1.49
CA ARG A 151 17.65 -13.58 0.40
C ARG A 151 16.24 -14.17 0.44
N ALA A 152 16.11 -15.43 0.86
CA ALA A 152 14.81 -16.10 0.99
C ALA A 152 13.93 -15.46 2.07
N VAL A 153 14.50 -15.06 3.21
CA VAL A 153 13.77 -14.43 4.32
C VAL A 153 13.28 -13.04 3.91
N TRP A 154 14.17 -12.25 3.28
CA TRP A 154 13.79 -10.94 2.75
C TRP A 154 12.70 -11.06 1.67
N SER A 155 12.83 -12.02 0.75
CA SER A 155 11.83 -12.28 -0.29
C SER A 155 10.47 -12.67 0.29
N LEU A 156 10.45 -13.54 1.31
CA LEU A 156 9.22 -13.92 2.01
C LEU A 156 8.53 -12.68 2.61
N PHE A 157 9.30 -11.79 3.24
CA PHE A 157 8.77 -10.56 3.81
C PHE A 157 8.09 -9.68 2.76
N VAL A 158 8.83 -9.32 1.70
CA VAL A 158 8.40 -8.38 0.66
C VAL A 158 7.29 -8.93 -0.25
N ASN A 159 7.23 -10.24 -0.47
CA ASN A 159 6.28 -10.82 -1.43
C ASN A 159 5.08 -11.51 -0.78
N VAL A 160 5.20 -11.97 0.47
CA VAL A 160 4.16 -12.80 1.11
C VAL A 160 3.61 -12.14 2.36
N LEU A 161 4.46 -11.57 3.22
CA LEU A 161 4.01 -11.08 4.54
C LEU A 161 3.29 -9.73 4.49
N ASP A 162 3.47 -8.93 3.45
CA ASP A 162 2.78 -7.64 3.30
C ASP A 162 1.27 -7.76 3.47
N LEU A 163 0.64 -8.73 2.78
CA LEU A 163 -0.82 -8.87 2.79
C LEU A 163 -1.35 -9.31 4.17
N PRO A 164 -0.82 -10.38 4.81
CA PRO A 164 -1.16 -10.71 6.20
C PRO A 164 -0.94 -9.54 7.17
N LEU A 165 0.14 -8.78 7.04
CA LEU A 165 0.45 -7.66 7.93
C LEU A 165 -0.53 -6.50 7.75
N VAL A 166 -0.93 -6.19 6.52
CA VAL A 166 -1.98 -5.19 6.23
C VAL A 166 -3.33 -5.66 6.77
N ILE A 167 -3.69 -6.93 6.60
CA ILE A 167 -4.91 -7.51 7.18
C ILE A 167 -4.88 -7.40 8.71
N ALA A 168 -3.75 -7.71 9.34
CA ALA A 168 -3.58 -7.59 10.78
C ALA A 168 -3.75 -6.14 11.26
N MET A 169 -3.25 -5.15 10.52
CA MET A 169 -3.48 -3.73 10.81
C MET A 169 -4.97 -3.36 10.76
N PHE A 170 -5.72 -3.84 9.76
CA PHE A 170 -7.16 -3.62 9.70
C PHE A 170 -7.92 -4.32 10.84
N ILE A 171 -7.55 -5.55 11.17
CA ILE A 171 -8.15 -6.28 12.30
C ILE A 171 -7.88 -5.53 13.61
N GLY A 172 -6.66 -5.06 13.82
CA GLY A 172 -6.28 -4.27 15.00
C GLY A 172 -7.09 -2.97 15.12
N GLU A 173 -7.26 -2.24 14.01
CA GLU A 173 -8.12 -1.05 13.96
C GLU A 173 -9.58 -1.38 14.30
N TYR A 174 -10.11 -2.47 13.74
CA TYR A 174 -11.47 -2.90 13.98
C TYR A 174 -11.72 -3.26 15.46
N ILE A 175 -10.81 -4.02 16.06
CA ILE A 175 -10.86 -4.39 17.47
C ILE A 175 -10.81 -3.13 18.35
N MET A 176 -9.86 -2.23 18.08
CA MET A 176 -9.72 -0.98 18.83
C MET A 176 -10.96 -0.10 18.72
N ARG A 177 -11.54 0.01 17.52
CA ARG A 177 -12.79 0.76 17.28
C ARG A 177 -13.93 0.18 18.11
N ARG A 178 -14.08 -1.14 18.14
CA ARG A 178 -15.12 -1.83 18.90
C ARG A 178 -14.98 -1.59 20.40
N HIS A 179 -13.76 -1.59 20.93
CA HIS A 179 -13.52 -1.31 22.34
C HIS A 179 -13.74 0.16 22.70
N ARG A 180 -13.34 1.10 21.83
CA ARG A 180 -13.43 2.54 22.13
C ARG A 180 -14.83 3.11 21.93
N PHE A 181 -15.61 2.54 21.00
CA PHE A 181 -16.96 2.99 20.65
C PHE A 181 -17.96 1.82 20.67
N PRO A 182 -18.25 1.25 21.85
CA PRO A 182 -19.10 0.06 21.97
C PRO A 182 -20.55 0.31 21.52
N ASP A 183 -21.08 1.52 21.76
CA ASP A 183 -22.46 1.90 21.42
C ASP A 183 -22.61 2.48 20.01
N HIS A 184 -21.53 2.48 19.22
CA HIS A 184 -21.55 3.08 17.89
C HIS A 184 -22.06 2.08 16.84
N PRO A 185 -23.15 2.37 16.10
CA PRO A 185 -23.71 1.44 15.14
C PRO A 185 -22.69 1.03 14.08
N HIS A 186 -22.45 -0.27 13.96
CA HIS A 186 -21.44 -0.78 13.03
C HIS A 186 -21.99 -0.90 11.61
N ILE A 187 -21.21 -0.36 10.68
CA ILE A 187 -21.44 -0.56 9.26
C ILE A 187 -20.83 -1.91 8.90
N GLY A 188 -21.68 -2.93 8.76
CA GLY A 188 -21.22 -4.21 8.23
C GLY A 188 -20.69 -4.07 6.80
N VAL A 189 -20.02 -5.11 6.30
CA VAL A 189 -19.54 -5.18 4.90
C VAL A 189 -20.64 -4.83 3.90
N MET A 190 -21.88 -5.21 4.19
CA MET A 190 -23.04 -4.91 3.35
C MET A 190 -23.45 -3.43 3.34
N GLY A 191 -23.16 -2.69 4.42
CA GLY A 191 -23.31 -1.24 4.45
C GLY A 191 -22.24 -0.53 3.60
N VAL A 192 -21.01 -1.07 3.55
CA VAL A 192 -19.95 -0.58 2.65
C VAL A 192 -20.32 -0.85 1.18
N VAL A 193 -20.83 -2.05 0.87
CA VAL A 193 -21.34 -2.39 -0.48
C VAL A 193 -22.51 -1.49 -0.88
N ARG A 194 -23.40 -1.16 0.05
CA ARG A 194 -24.51 -0.24 -0.19
C ARG A 194 -24.02 1.19 -0.44
N ALA A 195 -23.06 1.67 0.36
CA ALA A 195 -22.45 2.99 0.16
C ALA A 195 -21.71 3.11 -1.19
N LEU A 196 -21.07 2.02 -1.64
CA LEU A 196 -20.48 1.91 -2.99
C LEU A 196 -21.55 2.04 -4.09
N ARG A 197 -22.67 1.33 -3.93
CA ARG A 197 -23.76 1.32 -4.92
C ARG A 197 -24.48 2.66 -5.01
N GLU A 198 -24.57 3.39 -3.92
CA GLU A 198 -25.22 4.70 -3.84
C GLU A 198 -24.29 5.86 -4.25
N GLY A 199 -23.06 5.59 -4.68
CA GLY A 199 -22.14 6.61 -5.15
C GLY A 199 -21.57 7.53 -4.06
N ARG A 200 -21.87 7.29 -2.77
CA ARG A 200 -21.39 8.12 -1.64
C ARG A 200 -19.86 8.11 -1.46
N LEU A 201 -19.17 7.25 -2.18
CA LEU A 201 -17.72 7.13 -2.17
C LEU A 201 -17.00 8.07 -3.14
N TRP A 202 -17.74 8.84 -3.96
CA TRP A 202 -17.20 9.76 -4.96
C TRP A 202 -17.52 11.21 -4.60
#